data_AF-A0AAJ6ANM9-F1
#
_entry.id   AF-A0AAJ6ANM9-F1
#
_cell.length_a   1.000
_cell.length_b   1.000
_cell.length_c   1.000
_cell.angle_alpha   90.00
_cell.angle_beta   90.00
_cell.angle_gamma   90.00
#
_symmetry.space_group_name_H-M   'P 1'
#
loop_
_entity.id
_entity.type
_entity.pdbx_description
1 polymer ?
#
loop_
_entity_poly.entity_id
_entity_poly.type
_entity_poly.pdbx_seq_one_letter_code
_entity_poly.pdbx_strand_id
1 'polypeptide(L)'
;MTDHEDARMLARLRTHWSAVDPVPAGLIDRMVAAVASDGLNSEYALLTLVEGQLGEVRGEADALTLQFSDGSTSILLHVTTTASGRRRVDGWVDTAAAEIVLTQGEKARSVSPEETGRFVFDEVPPGLTRVRLATVVGGETRTLATPQFEL
;
A
#
# COMPACT_ATOMS: atom_id res chain seq x y z
N MET A 1 17.78 7.89 -52.06
CA MET A 1 16.79 6.99 -51.45
C MET A 1 15.62 7.86 -51.06
N THR A 2 14.45 7.63 -51.64
CA THR A 2 13.26 8.46 -51.37
C THR A 2 12.54 7.91 -50.15
N ASP A 3 11.90 8.77 -49.36
CA ASP A 3 11.15 8.39 -48.13
C ASP A 3 10.13 7.25 -48.37
N HIS A 4 9.60 7.18 -49.60
CA HIS A 4 8.70 6.11 -50.05
C HIS A 4 9.38 4.74 -50.22
N GLU A 5 10.63 4.71 -50.70
CA GLU A 5 11.42 3.48 -50.81
C GLU A 5 11.81 2.95 -49.42
N ASP A 6 12.14 3.85 -48.49
CA ASP A 6 12.47 3.52 -47.11
C ASP A 6 11.25 2.94 -46.39
N ALA A 7 10.08 3.56 -46.54
CA ALA A 7 8.83 3.04 -46.00
C ALA A 7 8.50 1.64 -46.54
N ARG A 8 8.76 1.39 -47.83
CA ARG A 8 8.54 0.08 -48.46
C ARG A 8 9.52 -0.98 -47.94
N MET A 9 10.78 -0.61 -47.71
CA MET A 9 11.77 -1.49 -47.12
C MET A 9 11.42 -1.84 -45.67
N LEU A 10 11.06 -0.85 -44.85
CA LEU A 10 10.66 -1.05 -43.46
C LEU A 10 9.38 -1.90 -43.33
N ALA A 11 8.42 -1.73 -44.24
CA ALA A 11 7.23 -2.58 -44.28
C ALA A 11 7.57 -4.05 -44.55
N ARG A 12 8.48 -4.32 -45.50
CA ARG A 12 8.95 -5.68 -45.79
C ARG A 12 9.68 -6.29 -44.59
N LEU A 13 10.55 -5.52 -43.94
CA LEU A 13 11.29 -5.96 -42.76
C LEU A 13 10.32 -6.32 -41.62
N ARG A 14 9.30 -5.49 -41.40
CA ARG A 14 8.24 -5.75 -40.41
C ARG A 14 7.50 -7.06 -40.69
N THR A 15 7.07 -7.27 -41.93
CA THR A 15 6.38 -8.52 -42.33
C THR A 15 7.25 -9.75 -42.06
N HIS A 16 8.54 -9.68 -42.35
CA HIS A 16 9.45 -10.79 -42.10
C HIS A 16 9.57 -11.10 -40.60
N TRP A 17 9.76 -10.09 -39.76
CA TRP A 17 9.86 -10.26 -38.31
C TRP A 17 8.55 -10.69 -37.66
N SER A 18 7.39 -10.26 -38.17
CA SER A 18 6.10 -10.76 -37.66
C SER A 18 5.90 -12.27 -37.83
N ALA A 19 6.64 -12.91 -38.76
CA ALA A 19 6.60 -14.35 -38.95
C ALA A 19 7.69 -15.10 -38.16
N VAL A 20 8.88 -14.51 -38.03
CA VAL A 20 10.03 -15.11 -37.33
C VAL A 20 9.91 -14.98 -35.81
N ASP A 21 9.40 -13.84 -35.33
CA ASP A 21 9.23 -13.53 -33.91
C ASP A 21 7.81 -12.98 -33.66
N PRO A 22 6.78 -13.85 -33.71
CA PRO A 22 5.42 -13.44 -33.44
C PRO A 22 5.26 -13.08 -31.96
N VAL A 23 4.40 -12.11 -31.68
CA VAL A 23 4.02 -11.79 -30.30
C VAL A 23 3.49 -13.06 -29.61
N PRO A 24 4.02 -13.44 -28.44
CA PRO A 24 3.55 -14.60 -27.72
C PRO A 24 2.04 -14.55 -27.48
N ALA A 25 1.36 -15.69 -27.68
CA ALA A 25 -0.06 -15.79 -27.44
C ALA A 25 -0.41 -15.42 -25.99
N GLY A 26 -1.39 -14.54 -25.83
CA GLY A 26 -1.82 -14.03 -24.53
C GLY A 26 -0.85 -13.04 -23.89
N LEU A 27 0.16 -12.50 -24.59
CA LEU A 27 1.00 -11.42 -24.04
C LEU A 27 0.16 -10.21 -23.64
N ILE A 28 -0.81 -9.83 -24.47
CA ILE A 28 -1.72 -8.72 -24.19
C ILE A 28 -2.51 -9.02 -22.91
N ASP A 29 -3.13 -10.19 -22.82
CA ASP A 29 -3.90 -10.59 -21.62
C ASP A 29 -3.03 -10.64 -20.37
N ARG A 30 -1.78 -11.13 -20.48
CA ARG A 30 -0.81 -11.14 -19.38
C ARG A 30 -0.36 -9.74 -18.98
N MET A 31 -0.19 -8.82 -19.93
CA MET A 31 0.14 -7.43 -19.64
C MET A 31 -1.05 -6.68 -19.05
N VAL A 32 -2.26 -6.90 -19.56
CA VAL A 32 -3.50 -6.37 -18.97
C VAL A 32 -3.70 -6.91 -17.57
N ALA A 33 -3.52 -8.21 -17.35
CA ALA A 33 -3.58 -8.81 -16.02
C ALA A 33 -2.47 -8.29 -15.11
N ALA A 34 -1.24 -8.12 -15.61
CA ALA A 34 -0.14 -7.57 -14.85
C ALA A 34 -0.42 -6.12 -14.44
N VAL A 35 -0.85 -5.25 -15.35
CA VAL A 35 -1.20 -3.84 -15.07
C VAL A 35 -2.44 -3.75 -14.18
N ALA A 36 -3.46 -4.59 -14.40
CA ALA A 36 -4.62 -4.64 -13.52
C ALA A 36 -4.25 -5.14 -12.11
N SER A 37 -3.29 -6.05 -12.00
CA SER A 37 -2.77 -6.53 -10.70
C SER A 37 -1.80 -5.53 -10.05
N ASP A 38 -1.12 -4.72 -10.87
CA ASP A 38 -0.20 -3.65 -10.47
C ASP A 38 -1.02 -2.46 -9.94
N GLY A 39 -1.47 -2.60 -8.70
CA GLY A 39 -2.41 -1.70 -8.03
C GLY A 39 -3.35 -2.45 -7.09
N LEU A 40 -3.80 -3.64 -7.47
CA LEU A 40 -4.59 -4.51 -6.60
C LEU A 40 -3.77 -5.01 -5.40
N ASN A 41 -2.49 -5.32 -5.58
CA ASN A 41 -1.60 -5.66 -4.46
C ASN A 41 -1.27 -4.45 -3.55
N SER A 42 -1.62 -3.23 -3.99
CA SER A 42 -1.39 -1.96 -3.29
C SER A 42 -2.68 -1.38 -2.67
N GLU A 43 -3.86 -1.89 -3.04
CA GLU A 43 -5.18 -1.34 -2.63
C GLU A 43 -6.14 -2.38 -2.03
N TYR A 44 -5.71 -3.61 -1.73
CA TYR A 44 -6.49 -4.46 -0.83
C TYR A 44 -6.15 -4.13 0.61
N ALA A 45 -6.81 -3.09 1.11
CA ALA A 45 -6.88 -2.75 2.51
C ALA A 45 -8.37 -2.60 2.83
N LEU A 46 -9.02 -3.74 3.08
CA LEU A 46 -10.45 -3.77 3.42
C LEU A 46 -10.70 -2.91 4.66
N LEU A 47 -11.25 -1.71 4.45
CA LEU A 47 -11.79 -0.84 5.49
C LEU A 47 -12.95 -1.55 6.18
N THR A 48 -12.66 -2.28 7.25
CA THR A 48 -13.69 -2.57 8.24
C THR A 48 -13.70 -1.39 9.20
N LEU A 49 -14.36 -0.30 8.80
CA LEU A 49 -14.67 0.80 9.70
C LEU A 49 -15.67 0.25 10.73
N VAL A 50 -15.18 -0.22 11.87
CA VAL A 50 -16.04 -0.49 13.02
C VAL A 50 -16.33 0.85 13.67
N GLU A 51 -17.30 1.58 13.12
CA GLU A 51 -17.97 2.67 13.83
C GLU A 51 -18.75 2.06 15.00
N GLY A 52 -18.03 1.76 16.09
CA GLY A 52 -18.66 1.60 17.39
C GLY A 52 -19.12 2.98 17.82
N GLN A 53 -20.38 3.33 17.54
CA GLN A 53 -21.03 4.51 18.10
C GLN A 53 -21.16 4.31 19.63
N LEU A 54 -20.07 4.52 20.35
CA LEU A 54 -20.06 4.68 21.79
C LEU A 54 -20.58 6.10 22.05
N GLY A 55 -21.75 6.16 22.69
CA GLY A 55 -22.60 7.33 22.75
C GLY A 55 -21.92 8.61 23.20
N GLU A 56 -22.58 9.73 22.90
CA GLU A 56 -22.23 11.08 23.36
C GLU A 56 -22.01 11.11 24.88
N VAL A 57 -20.76 10.95 25.32
CA VAL A 57 -20.30 11.34 26.64
C VAL A 57 -19.25 12.41 26.43
N ARG A 58 -19.63 13.65 26.75
CA ARG A 58 -18.82 14.85 26.57
C ARG A 58 -17.52 14.72 27.38
N GLY A 59 -16.43 14.38 26.70
CA GLY A 59 -15.05 14.63 27.14
C GLY A 59 -14.17 13.43 27.42
N GLU A 60 -13.81 12.62 26.41
CA GLU A 60 -12.50 11.94 26.34
C GLU A 60 -12.27 11.44 24.89
N ALA A 61 -11.34 12.10 24.19
CA ALA A 61 -10.74 11.80 22.87
C ALA A 61 -11.56 11.03 21.81
N ASP A 62 -11.88 11.70 20.70
CA ASP A 62 -12.21 11.04 19.43
C ASP A 62 -11.14 9.99 19.09
N ALA A 63 -11.52 8.72 19.19
CA ALA A 63 -10.66 7.58 18.95
C ALA A 63 -11.07 6.91 17.63
N LEU A 64 -10.22 7.00 16.61
CA LEU A 64 -10.45 6.42 15.29
C LEU A 64 -9.76 5.07 15.21
N THR A 65 -10.50 4.02 14.89
CA THR A 65 -9.95 2.67 14.69
C THR A 65 -10.00 2.29 13.21
N LEU A 66 -8.86 1.91 12.64
CA LEU A 66 -8.70 1.53 11.24
C LEU A 66 -8.06 0.15 11.15
N GLN A 67 -8.62 -0.74 10.33
CA GLN A 67 -8.03 -2.04 10.04
C GLN A 67 -7.71 -2.13 8.54
N PHE A 68 -6.54 -2.65 8.22
CA PHE A 68 -6.08 -2.87 6.86
C PHE A 68 -5.49 -4.29 6.77
N SER A 69 -5.79 -5.02 5.70
CA SER A 69 -5.23 -6.36 5.49
C SER A 69 -5.13 -6.69 4.01
N ASP A 70 -4.01 -7.28 3.61
CA ASP A 70 -3.75 -7.80 2.25
C ASP A 70 -4.13 -9.28 2.07
N GLY A 71 -4.82 -9.87 3.07
CA GLY A 71 -5.18 -11.29 3.13
C GLY A 71 -4.11 -12.20 3.72
N SER A 72 -2.87 -11.74 3.87
CA SER A 72 -1.77 -12.49 4.53
C SER A 72 -1.27 -11.81 5.80
N THR A 73 -1.36 -10.48 5.84
CA THR A 73 -0.98 -9.63 6.97
C THR A 73 -2.12 -8.66 7.25
N SER A 74 -2.38 -8.41 8.52
CA SER A 74 -3.35 -7.42 9.02
C SER A 74 -2.65 -6.43 9.94
N ILE A 75 -2.95 -5.15 9.74
CA ILE A 75 -2.55 -4.06 10.62
C ILE A 75 -3.81 -3.38 11.17
N LEU A 76 -3.89 -3.28 12.49
CA LEU A 76 -4.89 -2.52 13.21
C LEU A 76 -4.26 -1.24 13.74
N LEU A 77 -4.89 -0.10 13.52
CA LEU A 77 -4.49 1.21 14.02
C LEU A 77 -5.58 1.77 14.93
N HIS A 78 -5.18 2.27 16.08
CA HIS A 78 -6.00 3.00 17.00
C HIS A 78 -5.40 4.39 17.20
N VAL A 79 -6.11 5.40 16.73
CA VAL A 79 -5.67 6.79 16.70
C VAL A 79 -6.42 7.55 17.77
N THR A 80 -5.69 8.18 18.69
CA THR A 80 -6.26 9.01 19.73
C THR A 80 -5.76 10.44 19.63
N THR A 81 -6.66 11.39 19.88
CA THR A 81 -6.31 12.82 19.94
C THR A 81 -5.75 13.19 21.31
N THR A 82 -4.54 13.72 21.34
CA THR A 82 -3.93 14.24 22.57
C THR A 82 -4.40 15.67 22.86
N ALA A 83 -4.23 16.12 24.11
CA ALA A 83 -4.58 17.49 24.52
C ALA A 83 -3.81 18.58 23.77
N SER A 84 -2.64 18.26 23.20
CA SER A 84 -1.83 19.17 22.36
C SER A 84 -2.36 19.30 20.93
N GLY A 85 -3.44 18.60 20.57
CA GLY A 85 -3.97 18.53 19.20
C GLY A 85 -3.17 17.61 18.28
N ARG A 86 -2.24 16.83 18.83
CA ARG A 86 -1.52 15.78 18.11
C ARG A 86 -2.27 14.46 18.18
N ARG A 87 -1.79 13.48 17.41
CA ARG A 87 -2.31 12.12 17.37
C ARG A 87 -1.29 11.16 17.95
N ARG A 88 -1.78 10.25 18.78
CA ARG A 88 -1.07 9.03 19.16
C ARG A 88 -1.66 7.90 18.33
N VAL A 89 -0.80 7.16 17.65
CA VAL A 89 -1.18 6.03 16.81
C VAL A 89 -0.63 4.77 17.48
N ASP A 90 -1.48 4.05 18.18
CA ASP A 90 -1.19 2.69 18.64
C ASP A 90 -1.55 1.73 17.50
N GLY A 91 -0.73 0.72 17.24
CA GLY A 91 -1.03 -0.26 16.22
C GLY A 91 -0.57 -1.66 16.56
N TRP A 92 -1.15 -2.64 15.87
CA TRP A 92 -0.88 -4.06 16.01
C TRP A 92 -0.74 -4.69 14.63
N VAL A 93 0.26 -5.56 14.48
CA VAL A 93 0.48 -6.39 13.29
C VAL A 93 0.39 -7.85 13.71
N ASP A 94 -0.27 -8.68 12.91
CA ASP A 94 -0.43 -10.12 13.15
C ASP A 94 0.74 -10.97 12.63
N THR A 95 1.67 -10.37 11.88
CA THR A 95 2.90 -11.00 11.40
C THR A 95 4.15 -10.34 11.98
N ALA A 96 5.26 -11.07 11.98
CA ALA A 96 6.55 -10.55 12.39
C ALA A 96 7.06 -9.50 11.39
N ALA A 97 6.87 -8.22 11.72
CA ALA A 97 7.40 -7.11 10.95
C ALA A 97 8.73 -6.61 11.54
N ALA A 98 9.71 -6.33 10.67
CA ALA A 98 11.02 -5.84 11.12
C ALA A 98 10.98 -4.33 11.42
N GLU A 99 10.23 -3.59 10.61
CA GLU A 99 10.12 -2.12 10.69
C GLU A 99 8.75 -1.67 10.19
N ILE A 100 8.21 -0.66 10.87
CA ILE A 100 6.97 0.03 10.53
C ILE A 100 7.30 1.49 10.33
N VAL A 101 6.88 2.05 9.21
CA VAL A 101 7.17 3.40 8.77
C VAL A 101 5.87 4.17 8.57
N LEU A 102 5.74 5.30 9.26
CA LEU A 102 4.66 6.27 9.09
C LEU A 102 5.19 7.46 8.30
N THR A 103 4.54 7.79 7.19
CA THR A 103 4.93 8.88 6.29
C THR A 103 3.83 9.94 6.19
N GLN A 104 4.24 11.21 6.30
CA GLN A 104 3.41 12.41 6.10
C GLN A 104 4.15 13.40 5.19
N GLY A 105 3.80 13.43 3.90
CA GLY A 105 4.55 14.17 2.89
C GLY A 105 6.01 13.70 2.83
N GLU A 106 6.97 14.62 3.01
CA GLU A 106 8.41 14.33 3.03
C GLU A 106 8.92 13.80 4.37
N LYS A 107 8.08 13.78 5.43
CA LYS A 107 8.49 13.34 6.76
C LYS A 107 8.16 11.87 6.94
N ALA A 108 9.14 11.09 7.39
CA ALA A 108 8.96 9.70 7.78
C ALA A 108 9.37 9.48 9.24
N ARG A 109 8.67 8.59 9.93
CA ARG A 109 9.00 8.09 11.27
C ARG A 109 9.01 6.58 11.20
N SER A 110 9.99 5.92 11.79
CA SER A 110 10.02 4.47 11.87
C SER A 110 10.13 3.96 13.29
N VAL A 111 9.53 2.80 13.51
CA VAL A 111 9.56 2.06 14.77
C VAL A 111 9.66 0.56 14.46
N SER A 112 10.30 -0.19 15.35
CA SER A 112 10.21 -1.65 15.33
C SER A 112 9.09 -2.09 16.27
N PRO A 113 8.20 -3.00 15.83
CA PRO A 113 7.17 -3.52 16.71
C PRO A 113 7.78 -4.39 17.81
N GLU A 114 7.07 -4.48 18.93
CA GLU A 114 7.37 -5.40 20.02
C GLU A 114 7.16 -6.85 19.58
N GLU A 115 7.61 -7.82 20.39
CA GLU A 115 7.39 -9.25 20.15
C GLU A 115 5.91 -9.63 20.01
N THR A 116 5.02 -8.83 20.61
CA THR A 116 3.56 -8.97 20.51
C THR A 116 2.97 -8.43 19.21
N GLY A 117 3.79 -7.83 18.33
CA GLY A 117 3.34 -7.13 17.12
C GLY A 117 2.82 -5.72 17.36
N ARG A 118 2.81 -5.24 18.62
CA ARG A 118 2.38 -3.88 18.98
C ARG A 118 3.44 -2.85 18.63
N PHE A 119 3.01 -1.69 18.18
CA PHE A 119 3.87 -0.51 17.96
C PHE A 119 3.12 0.78 18.28
N VAL A 120 3.86 1.87 18.51
CA VAL A 120 3.28 3.16 18.86
C VAL A 120 4.03 4.29 18.16
N PHE A 121 3.30 5.25 17.61
CA PHE A 121 3.81 6.56 17.22
C PHE A 121 3.17 7.64 18.09
N ASP A 122 3.97 8.30 18.92
CA ASP A 122 3.53 9.42 19.75
C ASP A 122 3.69 10.77 19.03
N GLU A 123 2.85 11.74 19.42
CA GLU A 123 2.95 13.15 19.00
C GLU A 123 3.01 13.35 17.46
N VAL A 124 2.23 12.57 16.73
CA VAL A 124 2.07 12.66 15.28
C VAL A 124 1.22 13.90 14.95
N PRO A 125 1.69 14.85 14.13
CA PRO A 125 0.89 15.96 13.66
C PRO A 125 -0.34 15.48 12.87
N PRO A 126 -1.44 16.24 12.86
CA PRO A 126 -2.56 15.94 11.96
C PRO A 126 -2.14 16.05 10.49
N GLY A 127 -2.81 15.29 9.63
CA GLY A 127 -2.62 15.35 8.18
C GLY A 127 -2.60 14.00 7.47
N LEU A 128 -2.45 14.07 6.15
CA LEU A 128 -2.51 12.89 5.27
C LEU A 128 -1.33 11.96 5.54
N THR A 129 -1.65 10.73 5.93
CA THR A 129 -0.72 9.76 6.48
C THR A 129 -0.81 8.45 5.73
N ARG A 130 0.34 7.79 5.57
CA ARG A 130 0.45 6.41 5.09
C ARG A 130 1.33 5.62 6.02
N VAL A 131 0.93 4.39 6.35
CA VAL A 131 1.75 3.44 7.11
C VAL A 131 2.21 2.33 6.19
N ARG A 132 3.47 1.93 6.31
CA ARG A 132 4.07 0.82 5.57
C ARG A 132 4.85 -0.07 6.53
N LEU A 133 4.77 -1.38 6.35
CA LEU A 133 5.57 -2.35 7.08
C LEU A 133 6.21 -3.35 6.12
N ALA A 134 7.38 -3.85 6.49
CA ALA A 134 8.03 -4.98 5.83
C ALA A 134 7.99 -6.20 6.74
N THR A 135 7.50 -7.32 6.20
CA THR A 135 7.32 -8.59 6.90
C THR A 135 7.90 -9.74 6.08
N VAL A 136 8.15 -10.89 6.72
CA VAL A 136 8.60 -12.11 6.04
C VAL A 136 7.55 -13.19 6.25
N VAL A 137 6.87 -13.59 5.17
CA VAL A 137 5.82 -14.63 5.22
C VAL A 137 6.27 -15.79 4.34
N GLY A 138 6.41 -16.98 4.92
CA GLY A 138 6.83 -18.17 4.18
C GLY A 138 8.24 -18.10 3.57
N GLY A 139 9.12 -17.24 4.12
CA GLY A 139 10.50 -17.04 3.62
C GLY A 139 10.63 -15.98 2.53
N GLU A 140 9.53 -15.37 2.08
CA GLU A 140 9.54 -14.25 1.14
C GLU A 140 9.35 -12.92 1.87
N THR A 141 10.12 -11.89 1.50
CA THR A 141 9.91 -10.52 1.98
C THR A 141 8.69 -9.92 1.30
N ARG A 142 7.75 -9.41 2.11
CA ARG A 142 6.53 -8.74 1.66
C ARG A 142 6.42 -7.38 2.31
N THR A 143 5.75 -6.47 1.61
CA THR A 143 5.49 -5.11 2.08
C THR A 143 4.01 -4.87 2.06
N LEU A 144 3.45 -4.48 3.21
CA LEU A 144 2.08 -4.00 3.32
C LEU A 144 2.12 -2.48 3.46
N ALA A 145 1.31 -1.78 2.66
CA ALA A 145 1.14 -0.34 2.74
C ALA A 145 -0.34 -0.01 2.84
N THR A 146 -0.70 0.88 3.75
CA THR A 146 -2.07 1.38 3.85
C THR A 146 -2.36 2.36 2.70
N PRO A 147 -3.64 2.54 2.34
CA PRO A 147 -4.07 3.75 1.65
C PRO A 147 -3.67 5.00 2.44
N GLN A 148 -3.73 6.15 1.78
CA GLN A 148 -3.61 7.41 2.51
C GLN A 148 -4.88 7.63 3.32
N PHE A 149 -4.72 8.01 4.58
CA PHE A 149 -5.81 8.35 5.49
C PHE A 149 -5.47 9.61 6.27
N GLU A 150 -6.49 10.30 6.77
CA GLU A 150 -6.32 11.53 7.55
C GLU A 150 -6.18 11.19 9.04
N LEU A 151 -5.17 11.78 9.67
CA LEU A 151 -4.95 11.78 11.12
C LEU A 151 -5.46 13.09 11.73
#